data_AF-A0A3P6AR05-F1
#
_entry.id   AF-A0A3P6AR05-F1
#
_cell.length_a   1.000
_cell.length_b   1.000
_cell.length_c   1.000
_cell.angle_alpha   90.00
_cell.angle_beta   90.00
_cell.angle_gamma   90.00
#
_symmetry.space_group_name_H-M   'P 1'
#
loop_
_entity.id
_entity.type
_entity.pdbx_description
1 polymer ?
#
loop_
_entity_poly.entity_id
_entity_poly.type
_entity_poly.pdbx_seq_one_letter_code
_entity_poly.pdbx_strand_id
1 'polypeptide(L)'
;MSLIPLLSTCLWFLLVSSFTGANEADVKCLRTIHFQVKDPNGYLSSWVFSNFSAGYICKFSGVTCWHDDENRVLSINLSGFGLEGEFPLGIKRCSDLTSLDLSRNNFSGVLPSNIASLIPSVTILDLSYNQFSGEIPAGLSNVTLLNSLMLQHNQFTGQLPPKLESLQRLNQFSVADNHLTGPVPKFNEALGLGVESFANNTELCGSPMDYCVNPEEKIIWFGKIGAATGAAVFAPVGLFLGL
;
A
#
# COMPACT_ATOMS: atom_id res chain seq x y z
N MET A 1 -6.60 -56.05 20.77
CA MET A 1 -7.35 -54.80 21.03
C MET A 1 -6.63 -53.70 20.28
N SER A 2 -7.21 -53.24 19.17
CA SER A 2 -6.57 -52.30 18.23
C SER A 2 -6.85 -50.85 18.66
N LEU A 3 -5.79 -50.08 18.89
CA LEU A 3 -5.80 -48.65 19.26
C LEU A 3 -6.08 -47.70 18.07
N ILE A 4 -6.50 -48.23 16.93
CA ILE A 4 -6.57 -47.51 15.66
C ILE A 4 -7.82 -46.61 15.47
N PRO A 5 -8.99 -46.75 16.17
CA PRO A 5 -10.16 -45.92 15.84
C PRO A 5 -10.15 -44.53 16.49
N LEU A 6 -9.36 -44.30 17.55
CA LEU A 6 -9.35 -43.04 18.30
C LEU A 6 -8.54 -41.93 17.61
N LEU A 7 -7.48 -42.28 16.88
CA LEU A 7 -6.69 -41.31 16.12
C LEU A 7 -7.44 -40.78 14.88
N SER A 8 -8.23 -41.64 14.23
CA SER A 8 -9.01 -41.25 13.04
C SER A 8 -10.19 -40.34 13.39
N THR A 9 -10.89 -40.59 14.51
CA THR A 9 -12.00 -39.72 14.95
C THR A 9 -11.49 -38.39 15.51
N CYS A 10 -10.38 -38.36 16.25
CA CYS A 10 -9.76 -37.11 16.68
C CYS A 10 -9.29 -36.25 15.50
N LEU A 11 -8.69 -36.84 14.46
CA LEU A 11 -8.33 -36.09 13.24
C LEU A 11 -9.57 -35.50 12.56
N TRP A 12 -10.67 -36.25 12.53
CA TRP A 12 -11.92 -35.82 11.91
C TRP A 12 -12.61 -34.70 12.72
N PHE A 13 -12.62 -34.77 14.05
CA PHE A 13 -13.11 -33.69 14.92
C PHE A 13 -12.21 -32.44 14.89
N LEU A 14 -10.89 -32.59 14.75
CA LEU A 14 -9.96 -31.48 14.58
C LEU A 14 -10.13 -30.79 13.21
N LEU A 15 -10.41 -31.56 12.15
CA LEU A 15 -10.75 -31.04 10.83
C LEU A 15 -12.10 -30.31 10.86
N VAL A 16 -13.15 -30.90 11.41
CA VAL A 16 -14.47 -30.26 11.46
C VAL A 16 -14.46 -28.98 12.32
N SER A 17 -13.70 -28.95 13.42
CA SER A 17 -13.58 -27.76 14.26
C SER A 17 -12.78 -26.62 13.61
N SER A 18 -11.73 -26.92 12.83
CA SER A 18 -10.99 -25.90 12.08
C SER A 18 -11.82 -25.28 10.96
N PHE A 19 -12.65 -26.07 10.27
CA PHE A 19 -13.60 -25.56 9.27
C PHE A 19 -14.65 -24.61 9.90
N THR A 20 -15.20 -24.93 11.07
CA THR A 20 -16.18 -24.03 11.72
C THR A 20 -15.56 -22.72 12.21
N GLY A 21 -14.29 -22.74 12.63
CA GLY A 21 -13.58 -21.57 13.16
C GLY A 21 -13.16 -20.55 12.10
N ALA A 22 -12.73 -21.01 10.92
CA ALA A 22 -12.37 -20.14 9.79
C ALA A 22 -13.59 -19.33 9.32
N ASN A 23 -14.73 -20.00 9.15
CA ASN A 23 -15.98 -19.39 8.71
C ASN A 23 -16.46 -18.29 9.68
N GLU A 24 -16.27 -18.47 10.99
CA GLU A 24 -16.62 -17.44 11.98
C GLU A 24 -15.65 -16.25 11.97
N ALA A 25 -14.37 -16.49 11.70
CA ALA A 25 -13.35 -15.44 11.64
C ALA A 25 -13.58 -14.50 10.44
N ASP A 26 -13.85 -15.05 9.26
CA ASP A 26 -14.14 -14.28 8.04
C ASP A 26 -15.46 -13.50 8.14
N VAL A 27 -16.51 -14.09 8.72
CA VAL A 27 -17.75 -13.35 9.01
C VAL A 27 -17.47 -12.17 9.95
N LYS A 28 -16.65 -12.36 10.99
CA LYS A 28 -16.24 -11.26 11.90
C LYS A 28 -15.35 -10.24 11.19
N CYS A 29 -14.49 -10.67 10.26
CA CYS A 29 -13.67 -9.79 9.44
C CYS A 29 -14.55 -8.81 8.68
N LEU A 30 -15.44 -9.33 7.83
CA LEU A 30 -16.31 -8.52 6.98
C LEU A 30 -17.29 -7.68 7.81
N ARG A 31 -17.82 -8.20 8.92
CA ARG A 31 -18.70 -7.43 9.82
C ARG A 31 -17.97 -6.24 10.43
N THR A 32 -16.70 -6.41 10.80
CA THR A 32 -15.89 -5.33 11.35
C THR A 32 -15.58 -4.28 10.28
N ILE A 33 -15.23 -4.72 9.07
CA ILE A 33 -15.01 -3.83 7.92
C ILE A 33 -16.29 -3.01 7.64
N HIS A 34 -17.44 -3.66 7.52
CA HIS A 34 -18.73 -3.00 7.29
C HIS A 34 -19.09 -1.96 8.36
N PHE A 35 -18.68 -2.19 9.61
CA PHE A 35 -18.91 -1.22 10.70
C PHE A 35 -17.93 -0.04 10.66
N GLN A 36 -16.69 -0.26 10.22
CA GLN A 36 -15.64 0.77 10.19
C GLN A 36 -15.71 1.67 8.96
N VAL A 37 -16.09 1.09 7.81
CA VAL A 37 -16.16 1.78 6.54
C VAL A 37 -17.49 2.54 6.45
N LYS A 38 -17.41 3.80 6.07
CA LYS A 38 -18.58 4.61 5.76
C LYS A 38 -18.93 4.42 4.29
N ASP A 39 -20.17 4.05 4.01
CA ASP A 39 -20.69 3.79 2.67
C ASP A 39 -21.84 4.76 2.35
N PRO A 40 -21.54 5.99 1.89
CA PRO A 40 -22.55 6.99 1.60
C PRO A 40 -23.47 6.61 0.43
N ASN A 41 -23.01 5.71 -0.45
CA ASN A 41 -23.69 5.35 -1.70
C ASN A 41 -24.43 4.00 -1.63
N GLY A 42 -24.30 3.26 -0.53
CA GLY A 42 -25.00 1.98 -0.31
C GLY A 42 -24.44 0.79 -1.11
N TYR A 43 -23.18 0.85 -1.56
CA TYR A 43 -22.54 -0.26 -2.30
C TYR A 43 -22.32 -1.52 -1.45
N LEU A 44 -22.23 -1.38 -0.13
CA LEU A 44 -22.12 -2.48 0.83
C LEU A 44 -23.49 -2.99 1.29
N SER A 45 -24.60 -2.53 0.71
CA SER A 45 -25.95 -2.96 1.08
C SER A 45 -26.19 -4.48 0.99
N SER A 46 -25.42 -5.20 0.16
CA SER A 46 -25.47 -6.66 0.09
C SER A 46 -24.86 -7.36 1.32
N TRP A 47 -24.10 -6.65 2.15
CA TRP A 47 -23.38 -7.18 3.31
C TRP A 47 -24.33 -7.34 4.50
N VAL A 48 -25.30 -8.25 4.36
CA VAL A 48 -26.33 -8.49 5.38
C VAL A 48 -25.86 -9.55 6.36
N PHE A 49 -25.61 -9.13 7.60
CA PHE A 49 -25.21 -10.04 8.68
C PHE A 49 -26.43 -10.49 9.50
N SER A 50 -26.85 -11.75 9.32
CA SER A 50 -27.91 -12.42 10.11
C SER A 50 -27.39 -13.67 10.85
N ASN A 51 -28.26 -14.36 11.62
CA ASN A 51 -27.91 -15.62 12.29
C ASN A 51 -27.47 -16.74 11.33
N PHE A 52 -27.74 -16.62 10.02
CA PHE A 52 -27.33 -17.55 8.98
C PHE A 52 -26.21 -16.99 8.07
N SER A 53 -25.47 -15.97 8.53
CA SER A 53 -24.39 -15.34 7.72
C SER A 53 -23.28 -16.33 7.31
N ALA A 54 -23.03 -17.35 8.14
CA ALA A 54 -22.10 -18.42 7.84
C ALA A 54 -22.70 -19.29 6.72
N GLY A 55 -22.41 -18.93 5.47
CA GLY A 55 -22.99 -19.56 4.28
C GLY A 55 -23.10 -18.63 3.07
N TYR A 56 -23.06 -17.31 3.27
CA TYR A 56 -23.42 -16.34 2.22
C TYR A 56 -22.45 -15.17 2.04
N ILE A 57 -21.36 -15.11 2.81
CA ILE A 57 -20.44 -13.97 2.71
C ILE A 57 -19.73 -13.91 1.34
N CYS A 58 -19.60 -15.03 0.65
CA CYS A 58 -19.04 -15.11 -0.70
C CYS A 58 -19.96 -14.52 -1.78
N LYS A 59 -21.21 -14.16 -1.43
CA LYS A 59 -22.14 -13.44 -2.31
C LYS A 59 -22.19 -11.94 -2.02
N PHE A 60 -21.41 -11.46 -1.06
CA PHE A 60 -21.29 -10.04 -0.81
C PHE A 60 -20.55 -9.36 -1.95
N SER A 61 -21.06 -8.19 -2.36
CA SER A 61 -20.42 -7.35 -3.38
C SER A 61 -18.97 -7.09 -3.00
N GLY A 62 -18.07 -7.38 -3.93
CA GLY A 62 -16.63 -7.19 -3.73
C GLY A 62 -15.93 -8.29 -2.94
N VAL A 63 -16.61 -9.34 -2.49
CA VAL A 63 -15.98 -10.46 -1.75
C VAL A 63 -15.85 -11.67 -2.67
N THR A 64 -14.63 -12.21 -2.76
CA THR A 64 -14.35 -13.50 -3.42
C THR A 64 -13.79 -14.46 -2.39
N CYS A 65 -14.29 -15.71 -2.40
CA CYS A 65 -13.82 -16.77 -1.52
C CYS A 65 -12.97 -17.80 -2.27
N TRP A 66 -12.21 -18.61 -1.53
CA TRP A 66 -11.47 -19.76 -2.08
C TRP A 66 -12.40 -20.78 -2.76
N HIS A 67 -13.52 -21.07 -2.09
CA HIS A 67 -14.62 -21.90 -2.58
C HIS A 67 -15.94 -21.29 -2.11
N ASP A 68 -16.98 -21.36 -2.95
CA ASP A 68 -18.31 -20.78 -2.68
C ASP A 68 -18.92 -21.33 -1.37
N ASP A 69 -18.62 -22.58 -1.02
CA ASP A 69 -19.20 -23.27 0.14
C ASP A 69 -18.37 -23.12 1.43
N GLU A 70 -17.13 -22.64 1.35
CA GLU A 70 -16.21 -22.60 2.49
C GLU A 70 -16.21 -21.28 3.25
N ASN A 71 -16.83 -20.20 2.74
CA ASN A 71 -16.85 -18.89 3.41
C ASN A 71 -15.47 -18.39 3.88
N ARG A 72 -14.41 -18.74 3.12
CA ARG A 72 -13.03 -18.31 3.38
C ARG A 72 -12.67 -17.19 2.42
N VAL A 73 -12.50 -15.98 2.93
CA VAL A 73 -12.28 -14.79 2.10
C VAL A 73 -10.88 -14.84 1.50
N LEU A 74 -10.83 -14.86 0.17
CA LEU A 74 -9.60 -14.86 -0.63
C LEU A 74 -9.23 -13.44 -1.08
N SER A 75 -10.22 -12.68 -1.56
CA SER A 75 -10.03 -11.34 -2.08
C SER A 75 -11.19 -10.42 -1.69
N ILE A 76 -10.84 -9.17 -1.38
CA ILE A 76 -11.78 -8.08 -1.17
C ILE A 76 -11.46 -6.99 -2.20
N ASN A 77 -12.39 -6.73 -3.12
CA ASN A 77 -12.35 -5.64 -4.07
C ASN A 77 -13.52 -4.69 -3.81
N LEU A 78 -13.20 -3.53 -3.23
CA LEU A 78 -14.14 -2.45 -2.95
C LEU A 78 -13.77 -1.20 -3.75
N SER A 79 -13.15 -1.37 -4.91
CA SER A 79 -12.67 -0.25 -5.72
C SER A 79 -13.82 0.60 -6.27
N GLY A 80 -13.69 1.93 -6.24
CA GLY A 80 -14.59 2.82 -6.97
C GLY A 80 -15.97 3.02 -6.35
N PHE A 81 -16.17 2.67 -5.07
CA PHE A 81 -17.47 2.74 -4.40
C PHE A 81 -17.71 4.06 -3.65
N GLY A 82 -16.73 4.97 -3.66
CA GLY A 82 -16.80 6.23 -2.90
C GLY A 82 -16.85 6.01 -1.39
N LEU A 83 -16.24 4.93 -0.92
CA LEU A 83 -16.18 4.57 0.50
C LEU A 83 -15.27 5.55 1.25
N GLU A 84 -15.63 5.85 2.48
CA GLU A 84 -14.90 6.74 3.36
C GLU A 84 -14.48 6.02 4.65
N GLY A 85 -13.57 6.66 5.40
CA GLY A 85 -13.05 6.16 6.67
C GLY A 85 -11.53 6.02 6.64
N GLU A 86 -11.00 5.27 7.59
CA GLU A 86 -9.57 4.91 7.65
C GLU A 86 -9.34 3.49 7.13
N PHE A 87 -8.09 3.03 7.12
CA PHE A 87 -7.75 1.65 6.77
C PHE A 87 -8.49 0.65 7.67
N PRO A 88 -9.29 -0.28 7.11
CA PRO A 88 -10.19 -1.11 7.92
C PRO A 88 -9.44 -2.21 8.67
N LEU A 89 -9.26 -2.03 9.98
CA LEU A 89 -8.53 -2.96 10.85
C LEU A 89 -9.20 -4.33 11.00
N GLY A 90 -10.49 -4.45 10.66
CA GLY A 90 -11.21 -5.72 10.58
C GLY A 90 -10.51 -6.77 9.71
N ILE A 91 -9.73 -6.32 8.71
CA ILE A 91 -9.00 -7.16 7.76
C ILE A 91 -8.09 -8.20 8.40
N LYS A 92 -7.57 -7.92 9.61
CA LYS A 92 -6.74 -8.84 10.39
C LYS A 92 -7.37 -10.22 10.61
N ARG A 93 -8.71 -10.29 10.58
CA ARG A 93 -9.46 -11.53 10.80
C ARG A 93 -9.66 -12.36 9.54
N CYS A 94 -9.43 -11.79 8.36
CA CYS A 94 -9.48 -12.51 7.08
C CYS A 94 -8.14 -13.23 6.86
N SER A 95 -7.95 -14.38 7.50
CA SER A 95 -6.63 -15.04 7.60
C SER A 95 -6.05 -15.52 6.27
N ASP A 96 -6.92 -15.82 5.31
CA ASP A 96 -6.54 -16.35 3.99
C ASP A 96 -6.58 -15.29 2.88
N LEU A 97 -6.73 -14.01 3.25
CA LEU A 97 -6.78 -12.92 2.28
C LEU A 97 -5.46 -12.77 1.55
N THR A 98 -5.51 -12.87 0.22
CA THR A 98 -4.36 -12.67 -0.65
C THR A 98 -4.45 -11.38 -1.47
N SER A 99 -5.63 -10.80 -1.63
CA SER A 99 -5.82 -9.60 -2.45
C SER A 99 -6.75 -8.61 -1.77
N LEU A 100 -6.28 -7.37 -1.63
CA LEU A 100 -7.04 -6.26 -1.09
C LEU A 100 -6.95 -5.08 -2.06
N ASP A 101 -8.10 -4.73 -2.64
CA ASP A 101 -8.25 -3.57 -3.50
C ASP A 101 -9.28 -2.61 -2.88
N LEU A 102 -8.78 -1.48 -2.37
CA LEU A 102 -9.57 -0.37 -1.82
C LEU A 102 -9.42 0.88 -2.68
N SER A 103 -8.92 0.73 -3.92
CA SER A 103 -8.55 1.86 -4.77
C SER A 103 -9.75 2.73 -5.18
N ARG A 104 -9.50 3.95 -5.62
CA ARG A 104 -10.53 4.86 -6.17
C ARG A 104 -11.69 5.11 -5.19
N ASN A 105 -11.35 5.37 -3.93
CA ASN A 105 -12.29 5.70 -2.87
C ASN A 105 -11.87 7.01 -2.17
N ASN A 106 -12.50 7.29 -1.03
CA ASN A 106 -12.24 8.45 -0.19
C ASN A 106 -11.67 8.02 1.17
N PHE A 107 -10.93 6.90 1.23
CA PHE A 107 -10.24 6.51 2.46
C PHE A 107 -9.13 7.51 2.80
N SER A 108 -8.96 7.79 4.09
CA SER A 108 -8.05 8.82 4.61
C SER A 108 -7.34 8.36 5.87
N GLY A 109 -6.54 9.24 6.47
CA GLY A 109 -5.76 8.93 7.66
C GLY A 109 -4.46 8.20 7.33
N VAL A 110 -3.78 7.75 8.39
CA VAL A 110 -2.46 7.10 8.28
C VAL A 110 -2.59 5.59 8.16
N LEU A 111 -1.67 4.96 7.42
CA LEU A 111 -1.60 3.50 7.41
C LEU A 111 -1.08 2.96 8.77
N PRO A 112 -1.65 1.87 9.29
CA PRO A 112 -1.21 1.31 10.56
C PRO A 112 0.27 0.89 10.54
N SER A 113 1.04 1.26 11.56
CA SER A 113 2.47 0.88 11.65
C SER A 113 2.69 -0.64 11.69
N ASN A 114 1.70 -1.38 12.20
CA ASN A 114 1.68 -2.85 12.29
C ASN A 114 0.98 -3.52 11.09
N ILE A 115 0.92 -2.88 9.93
CA ILE A 115 0.20 -3.37 8.73
C ILE A 115 0.55 -4.81 8.33
N ALA A 116 1.80 -5.24 8.49
CA ALA A 116 2.16 -6.63 8.19
C ALA A 116 1.45 -7.67 9.06
N SER A 117 1.07 -7.30 10.30
CA SER A 117 0.24 -8.16 11.15
C SER A 117 -1.24 -8.16 10.77
N LEU A 118 -1.68 -7.19 9.97
CA LEU A 118 -3.04 -7.07 9.48
C LEU A 118 -3.24 -7.84 8.17
N ILE A 119 -2.23 -7.84 7.30
CA ILE A 119 -2.28 -8.43 5.96
C ILE A 119 -1.08 -9.36 5.66
N PRO A 120 -0.77 -10.35 6.52
CA PRO A 120 0.47 -11.13 6.42
C PRO A 120 0.59 -11.96 5.13
N SER A 121 -0.54 -12.33 4.53
CA SER A 121 -0.60 -13.23 3.36
C SER A 121 -0.92 -12.51 2.04
N VAL A 122 -1.04 -11.17 2.07
CA VAL A 122 -1.46 -10.39 0.90
C VAL A 122 -0.35 -10.36 -0.17
N THR A 123 -0.75 -10.64 -1.41
CA THR A 123 0.07 -10.57 -2.61
C THR A 123 -0.27 -9.37 -3.48
N ILE A 124 -1.49 -8.84 -3.39
CA ILE A 124 -1.93 -7.63 -4.11
C ILE A 124 -2.53 -6.66 -3.10
N LEU A 125 -1.91 -5.50 -2.96
CA LEU A 125 -2.43 -4.39 -2.17
C LEU A 125 -2.58 -3.16 -3.08
N ASP A 126 -3.82 -2.80 -3.38
CA ASP A 126 -4.13 -1.57 -4.11
C ASP A 126 -4.90 -0.59 -3.22
N LEU A 127 -4.23 0.51 -2.88
CA LEU A 127 -4.76 1.64 -2.11
C LEU A 127 -4.75 2.92 -2.93
N SER A 128 -4.52 2.83 -4.24
CA SER A 128 -4.35 3.99 -5.12
C SER A 128 -5.62 4.82 -5.24
N TYR A 129 -5.47 6.10 -5.60
CA TYR A 129 -6.60 7.04 -5.74
C TYR A 129 -7.45 7.11 -4.47
N ASN A 130 -6.81 7.46 -3.35
CA ASN A 130 -7.45 7.71 -2.06
C ASN A 130 -6.86 9.00 -1.45
N GLN A 131 -7.09 9.22 -0.17
CA GLN A 131 -6.62 10.37 0.60
C GLN A 131 -5.77 9.92 1.80
N PHE A 132 -5.11 8.75 1.72
CA PHE A 132 -4.20 8.29 2.77
C PHE A 132 -3.03 9.25 2.90
N SER A 133 -2.60 9.51 4.14
CA SER A 133 -1.59 10.51 4.47
C SER A 133 -0.55 9.98 5.46
N GLY A 134 0.45 10.80 5.78
CA GLY A 134 1.56 10.42 6.65
C GLY A 134 2.59 9.55 5.94
N GLU A 135 3.45 8.90 6.70
CA GLU A 135 4.52 8.06 6.15
C GLU A 135 4.02 6.68 5.73
N ILE A 136 4.62 6.12 4.68
CA ILE A 136 4.44 4.71 4.31
C ILE A 136 5.10 3.86 5.41
N PRO A 137 4.35 2.99 6.12
CA PRO A 137 4.88 2.29 7.29
C PRO A 137 5.96 1.29 6.87
N ALA A 138 7.12 1.35 7.53
CA ALA A 138 8.22 0.41 7.31
C ALA A 138 7.82 -1.06 7.48
N GLY A 139 6.74 -1.34 8.23
CA GLY A 139 6.16 -2.68 8.35
C GLY A 139 5.74 -3.31 7.02
N LEU A 140 5.45 -2.54 5.96
CA LEU A 140 5.12 -3.07 4.64
C LEU A 140 6.23 -3.96 4.05
N SER A 141 7.51 -3.71 4.40
CA SER A 141 8.61 -4.57 3.97
C SER A 141 8.54 -5.99 4.53
N ASN A 142 7.71 -6.22 5.56
CA ASN A 142 7.52 -7.54 6.17
C ASN A 142 6.37 -8.33 5.54
N VAL A 143 5.61 -7.75 4.61
CA VAL A 143 4.60 -8.47 3.82
C VAL A 143 5.29 -9.12 2.62
N THR A 144 6.10 -10.14 2.90
CA THR A 144 7.07 -10.72 1.95
C THR A 144 6.45 -11.42 0.73
N LEU A 145 5.12 -11.63 0.75
CA LEU A 145 4.36 -12.22 -0.35
C LEU A 145 3.83 -11.20 -1.36
N LEU A 146 4.03 -9.90 -1.13
CA LEU A 146 3.60 -8.85 -2.05
C LEU A 146 4.22 -9.01 -3.45
N ASN A 147 3.34 -9.08 -4.45
CA ASN A 147 3.64 -9.01 -5.86
C ASN A 147 3.27 -7.64 -6.43
N SER A 148 2.15 -7.06 -5.98
CA SER A 148 1.65 -5.77 -6.44
C SER A 148 1.39 -4.85 -5.25
N LEU A 149 1.98 -3.66 -5.28
CA LEU A 149 1.79 -2.60 -4.30
C LEU A 149 1.51 -1.27 -5.01
N MET A 150 0.24 -0.86 -5.01
CA MET A 150 -0.22 0.35 -5.70
C MET A 150 -0.67 1.39 -4.65
N LEU A 151 0.08 2.48 -4.57
CA LEU A 151 -0.11 3.56 -3.59
C LEU A 151 -0.25 4.94 -4.26
N GLN A 152 -0.25 4.99 -5.58
CA GLN A 152 -0.28 6.24 -6.34
C GLN A 152 -1.55 7.06 -6.12
N HIS A 153 -1.50 8.37 -6.33
CA HIS A 153 -2.60 9.30 -6.08
C HIS A 153 -3.13 9.21 -4.63
N ASN A 154 -2.25 9.51 -3.70
CA ASN A 154 -2.55 9.67 -2.27
C ASN A 154 -1.86 10.94 -1.75
N GLN A 155 -1.77 11.10 -0.43
CA GLN A 155 -1.13 12.22 0.25
C GLN A 155 0.04 11.73 1.12
N PHE A 156 0.70 10.63 0.74
CA PHE A 156 1.83 10.09 1.50
C PHE A 156 3.01 11.06 1.51
N THR A 157 3.64 11.20 2.66
CA THR A 157 4.76 12.11 2.93
C THR A 157 5.98 11.35 3.43
N GLY A 158 7.12 12.03 3.51
CA GLY A 158 8.36 11.44 4.05
C GLY A 158 9.05 10.52 3.06
N GLN A 159 9.98 9.70 3.56
CA GLN A 159 10.79 8.83 2.72
C GLN A 159 10.13 7.47 2.48
N LEU A 160 10.42 6.88 1.31
CA LEU A 160 10.14 5.46 1.09
C LEU A 160 10.97 4.62 2.07
N PRO A 161 10.36 3.66 2.80
CA PRO A 161 11.13 2.78 3.68
C PRO A 161 12.21 2.03 2.90
N PRO A 162 13.51 2.16 3.25
CA PRO A 162 14.59 1.54 2.49
C PRO A 162 14.42 0.02 2.35
N LYS A 163 13.84 -0.63 3.37
CA LYS A 163 13.58 -2.07 3.37
C LYS A 163 12.55 -2.54 2.32
N LEU A 164 11.83 -1.64 1.63
CA LEU A 164 10.99 -2.07 0.51
C LEU A 164 11.80 -2.78 -0.59
N GLU A 165 13.11 -2.52 -0.69
CA GLU A 165 14.01 -3.25 -1.59
C GLU A 165 14.10 -4.76 -1.31
N SER A 166 13.72 -5.22 -0.11
CA SER A 166 13.74 -6.63 0.26
C SER A 166 12.55 -7.43 -0.27
N LEU A 167 11.53 -6.79 -0.85
CA LEU A 167 10.34 -7.43 -1.41
C LEU A 167 10.67 -8.11 -2.75
N GLN A 168 11.30 -9.29 -2.69
CA GLN A 168 11.78 -10.02 -3.86
C GLN A 168 10.69 -10.51 -4.83
N ARG A 169 9.43 -10.53 -4.40
CA ARG A 169 8.29 -10.98 -5.20
C ARG A 169 7.54 -9.85 -5.90
N LEU A 170 7.84 -8.60 -5.53
CA LEU A 170 7.22 -7.44 -6.12
C LEU A 170 7.45 -7.50 -7.63
N ASN A 171 6.51 -7.02 -8.43
CA ASN A 171 6.63 -6.91 -9.88
C ASN A 171 5.78 -5.77 -10.44
N GLN A 172 4.84 -5.27 -9.63
CA GLN A 172 4.07 -4.08 -9.91
C GLN A 172 4.16 -3.16 -8.69
N PHE A 173 4.61 -1.94 -8.92
CA PHE A 173 4.80 -0.96 -7.86
C PHE A 173 4.54 0.43 -8.41
N SER A 174 3.78 1.25 -7.67
CA SER A 174 3.68 2.67 -7.96
C SER A 174 3.37 3.46 -6.70
N VAL A 175 4.09 4.56 -6.54
CA VAL A 175 3.92 5.59 -5.50
C VAL A 175 3.80 6.97 -6.13
N ALA A 176 3.53 7.03 -7.43
CA ALA A 176 3.38 8.28 -8.17
C ALA A 176 2.30 9.18 -7.56
N ASP A 177 2.37 10.48 -7.82
CA ASP A 177 1.34 11.43 -7.39
C ASP A 177 1.12 11.40 -5.86
N ASN A 178 2.21 11.62 -5.11
CA ASN A 178 2.25 11.76 -3.66
C ASN A 178 3.17 12.93 -3.27
N HIS A 179 3.52 13.05 -1.99
CA HIS A 179 4.43 14.07 -1.45
C HIS A 179 5.70 13.43 -0.83
N LEU A 180 6.21 12.37 -1.47
CA LEU A 180 7.37 11.62 -0.99
C LEU A 180 8.68 12.37 -1.28
N THR A 181 9.67 12.13 -0.43
CA THR A 181 10.96 12.81 -0.47
C THR A 181 12.12 11.84 -0.32
N GLY A 182 13.33 12.27 -0.68
CA GLY A 182 14.56 11.52 -0.44
C GLY A 182 14.86 10.43 -1.48
N PRO A 183 15.83 9.55 -1.18
CA PRO A 183 16.31 8.58 -2.16
C PRO A 183 15.31 7.45 -2.39
N VAL A 184 15.14 7.05 -3.65
CA VAL A 184 14.44 5.83 -4.04
C VAL A 184 15.24 4.61 -3.55
N PRO A 185 14.61 3.64 -2.85
CA PRO A 185 15.26 2.39 -2.45
C PRO A 185 15.84 1.62 -3.64
N LYS A 186 16.88 0.81 -3.42
CA LYS A 186 17.56 0.09 -4.50
C LYS A 186 16.82 -1.20 -4.84
N PHE A 187 15.69 -1.04 -5.49
CA PHE A 187 14.90 -2.14 -6.02
C PHE A 187 15.72 -2.99 -7.01
N ASN A 188 15.40 -4.29 -7.09
CA ASN A 188 16.03 -5.20 -8.04
C ASN A 188 15.77 -4.71 -9.48
N GLU A 189 16.81 -4.55 -10.28
CA GLU A 189 16.72 -4.07 -11.67
C GLU A 189 15.79 -4.94 -12.54
N ALA A 190 15.68 -6.25 -12.23
CA ALA A 190 14.77 -7.17 -12.92
C ALA A 190 13.28 -6.80 -12.75
N LEU A 191 12.94 -5.95 -11.78
CA LEU A 191 11.60 -5.41 -11.60
C LEU A 191 11.21 -4.45 -12.72
N GLY A 192 12.19 -3.83 -13.38
CA GLY A 192 11.95 -2.90 -14.48
C GLY A 192 11.08 -1.70 -14.08
N LEU A 193 11.16 -1.24 -12.83
CA LEU A 193 10.41 -0.06 -12.37
C LEU A 193 10.90 1.19 -13.11
N GLY A 194 10.01 1.82 -13.88
CA GLY A 194 10.32 3.04 -14.60
C GLY A 194 10.03 4.30 -13.78
N VAL A 195 10.32 5.45 -14.39
CA VAL A 195 10.11 6.79 -13.83
C VAL A 195 8.63 7.01 -13.50
N GLU A 196 7.72 6.39 -14.24
CA GLU A 196 6.28 6.45 -14.03
C GLU A 196 5.83 5.94 -12.66
N SER A 197 6.53 4.95 -12.08
CA SER A 197 6.23 4.44 -10.73
C SER A 197 6.48 5.46 -9.62
N PHE A 198 7.26 6.52 -9.90
CA PHE A 198 7.71 7.52 -8.93
C PHE A 198 7.30 8.95 -9.32
N ALA A 199 6.63 9.12 -10.47
CA ALA A 199 6.31 10.41 -11.03
C ALA A 199 5.55 11.32 -10.06
N ASN A 200 5.64 12.64 -10.26
CA ASN A 200 4.92 13.64 -9.46
C ASN A 200 5.20 13.59 -7.95
N ASN A 201 6.37 13.12 -7.54
CA ASN A 201 6.95 13.33 -6.21
C ASN A 201 8.21 14.19 -6.36
N THR A 202 8.08 15.51 -6.21
CA THR A 202 9.12 16.47 -6.63
C THR A 202 10.43 16.38 -5.87
N GLU A 203 10.44 15.75 -4.70
CA GLU A 203 11.63 15.60 -3.84
C GLU A 203 12.19 14.17 -3.82
N LEU A 204 11.63 13.25 -4.61
CA LEU A 204 12.24 11.94 -4.82
C LEU A 204 13.44 12.05 -5.77
N CYS A 205 14.48 11.27 -5.48
CA CYS A 205 15.71 11.24 -6.27
C CYS A 205 16.35 9.84 -6.24
N GLY A 206 17.31 9.59 -7.11
CA GLY A 206 17.95 8.28 -7.27
C GLY A 206 17.20 7.39 -8.25
N SER A 207 17.92 6.46 -8.88
CA SER A 207 17.42 5.58 -9.94
C SER A 207 16.06 4.95 -9.57
N PRO A 208 15.04 4.99 -10.45
CA PRO A 208 15.10 5.42 -11.85
C PRO A 208 14.98 6.94 -12.09
N MET A 209 14.86 7.74 -11.05
CA MET A 209 14.80 9.21 -11.12
C MET A 209 16.20 9.84 -11.28
N ASP A 210 16.24 11.17 -11.43
CA ASP A 210 17.49 11.94 -11.40
C ASP A 210 18.26 11.74 -10.09
N TYR A 211 19.60 11.84 -10.16
CA TYR A 211 20.47 11.61 -9.01
C TYR A 211 20.17 12.56 -7.84
N CYS A 212 20.37 12.07 -6.62
CA CYS A 212 20.22 12.89 -5.43
C CYS A 212 21.34 13.94 -5.35
N VAL A 213 20.97 15.21 -5.37
CA VAL A 213 21.91 16.32 -5.19
C VAL A 213 22.26 16.44 -3.71
N ASN A 214 23.54 16.33 -3.37
CA ASN A 214 23.99 16.60 -2.01
C ASN A 214 23.70 18.07 -1.64
N PRO A 215 23.22 18.37 -0.42
CA PRO A 215 22.93 19.75 0.01
C PRO A 215 24.12 20.70 -0.17
N GLU A 216 25.34 20.21 -0.01
CA GLU A 216 26.58 20.98 -0.19
C GLU A 216 26.86 21.33 -1.67
N GLU A 217 26.49 20.47 -2.62
CA GLU A 217 26.63 20.75 -4.06
C GLU A 217 25.57 21.73 -4.56
N LYS A 218 24.38 21.74 -3.95
CA LYS A 218 23.31 22.71 -4.25
C LYS A 218 23.80 24.15 -4.00
N ILE A 219 24.56 24.38 -2.92
CA ILE A 219 25.17 25.68 -2.60
C ILE A 219 26.21 26.07 -3.65
N ILE A 220 27.03 25.13 -4.12
CA ILE A 220 28.05 25.39 -5.15
C ILE A 220 27.39 25.73 -6.50
N TRP A 221 26.28 25.08 -6.85
CA TRP A 221 25.54 25.36 -8.08
C TRP A 221 24.90 26.76 -8.06
N PHE A 222 24.17 27.11 -7.01
CA PHE A 222 23.60 28.47 -6.87
C PHE A 222 24.69 29.55 -6.68
N GLY A 223 25.78 29.23 -5.98
CA GLY A 223 26.92 30.13 -5.82
C GLY A 223 27.65 30.43 -7.13
N LYS A 224 27.77 29.45 -8.04
CA LYS A 224 28.34 29.66 -9.38
C LYS A 224 27.44 30.52 -10.27
N ILE A 225 26.11 30.37 -10.19
CA ILE A 225 25.17 31.19 -10.96
C ILE A 225 25.17 32.64 -10.44
N GLY A 226 25.16 32.84 -9.12
CA GLY A 226 25.26 34.17 -8.51
C GLY A 226 26.57 34.90 -8.82
N ALA A 227 27.69 34.17 -8.87
CA ALA A 227 28.99 34.73 -9.26
C ALA A 227 29.05 35.11 -10.76
N ALA A 228 28.39 34.35 -11.63
CA ALA A 228 28.34 34.65 -13.07
C ALA A 228 27.49 35.89 -13.39
N THR A 229 26.43 36.18 -12.62
CA THR A 229 25.61 37.38 -12.79
C THR A 229 26.20 38.65 -12.14
N GLY A 230 27.20 38.52 -11.26
CA GLY A 230 27.82 39.64 -10.54
C GLY A 230 29.08 40.23 -11.19
N ALA A 231 29.63 39.62 -12.24
CA ALA A 231 30.94 39.98 -12.80
C ALA A 231 30.88 40.87 -14.07
N ALA A 232 29.75 41.53 -14.35
CA ALA A 232 29.55 42.27 -15.60
C ALA A 232 29.02 43.70 -15.43
N VAL A 233 29.50 44.50 -14.47
CA VAL A 233 29.41 45.98 -14.56
C VAL A 233 30.61 46.59 -13.82
N PHE A 234 31.15 47.69 -14.36
CA PHE A 234 32.31 48.48 -13.92
C PHE A 234 33.65 48.19 -14.63
N ALA A 235 33.66 48.47 -15.94
CA ALA A 235 34.86 49.00 -16.58
C ALA A 235 34.87 50.54 -16.42
N PRO A 236 35.92 51.16 -15.86
CA PRO A 236 36.03 52.62 -15.82
C PRO A 236 36.45 53.14 -17.19
N VAL A 237 35.68 54.07 -17.75
CA VAL A 237 36.07 54.83 -18.96
C VAL A 237 37.15 55.84 -18.55
N GLY A 238 38.42 55.46 -18.73
CA GLY A 238 39.56 56.37 -18.68
C GLY A 238 39.75 57.04 -20.04
N LEU A 239 39.36 58.31 -20.16
CA LEU A 239 39.58 59.14 -21.34
C LEU A 239 40.95 59.81 -21.22
N PHE A 240 41.95 59.26 -21.91
CA PHE A 240 43.25 59.89 -22.16
C PHE A 240 43.30 60.29 -23.64
N LEU A 241 43.42 61.57 -23.94
CA LEU A 241 44.08 62.07 -25.15
C LEU A 241 44.89 63.31 -24.77
N GLY A 242 46.21 63.19 -24.88
CA GLY A 242 47.14 64.31 -24.85
C GLY A 242 47.57 64.67 -26.27
N LEU A 243 47.72 65.97 -26.51
CA LEU A 243 48.85 66.65 -27.16
C LEU A 243 48.68 68.16 -26.91
#